data_AF-A0A9W6U2Q7-F1
#
_entry.id   AF-A0A9W6U2Q7-F1
#
_cell.length_a   1.000
_cell.length_b   1.000
_cell.length_c   1.000
_cell.angle_alpha   90.00
_cell.angle_beta   90.00
_cell.angle_gamma   90.00
#
_symmetry.space_group_name_H-M   'P 1'
#
loop_
_entity.id
_entity.type
_entity.pdbx_description
1 polymer ?
#
loop_
_entity_poly.entity_id
_entity_poly.type
_entity_poly.pdbx_seq_one_letter_code
_entity_poly.pdbx_strand_id
1 'polypeptide(L)'
;MAAIRSAAKKAPTAIAMFNMGGPSTLPEVQSFLTNLFTDPELIPMGPVQDYVGPWVAKRRTPQIVDQYAQIGGGSPILKWTNIQGENMCKILDEIRPEASQLR
;
A
#
# COMPACT_ATOMS: atom_id res chain seq x y z
N MET A 1 40.64 33.21 7.39
CA MET A 1 39.66 32.39 8.14
C MET A 1 38.55 31.99 7.19
N ALA A 2 38.78 30.95 6.39
CA ALA A 2 37.77 30.41 5.48
C ALA A 2 36.75 29.60 6.28
N ALA A 3 35.48 29.99 6.21
CA ALA A 3 34.40 29.28 6.87
C ALA A 3 34.28 27.87 6.29
N ILE A 4 34.51 26.86 7.12
CA ILE A 4 34.18 25.47 6.85
C ILE A 4 32.65 25.40 6.82
N ARG A 5 32.05 25.63 5.65
CA ARG A 5 30.66 25.22 5.40
C ARG A 5 30.70 23.70 5.26
N SER A 6 30.38 23.00 6.35
CA SER A 6 29.95 21.61 6.28
C SER A 6 28.86 21.51 5.23
N ALA A 7 29.14 20.85 4.11
CA ALA A 7 28.13 20.54 3.10
C ALA A 7 27.08 19.64 3.77
N ALA A 8 25.94 20.21 4.16
CA ALA A 8 24.84 19.44 4.72
C ALA A 8 24.43 18.39 3.68
N LYS A 9 24.47 17.09 4.05
CA LYS A 9 23.94 16.00 3.22
C LYS A 9 22.49 16.35 2.84
N LYS A 10 22.19 16.35 1.54
CA LYS A 10 20.83 16.59 1.03
C LYS A 10 19.90 15.48 1.51
N ALA A 11 18.67 15.83 1.87
CA ALA A 11 17.69 14.86 2.34
C ALA A 11 17.31 13.88 1.20
N PRO A 12 17.03 12.59 1.52
CA PRO A 12 16.56 11.62 0.54
C PRO A 12 15.26 12.04 -0.11
N THR A 13 15.05 11.61 -1.36
CA THR A 13 13.74 11.70 -2.02
C THR A 13 12.95 10.42 -1.76
N ALA A 14 11.81 10.51 -1.08
CA ALA A 14 10.92 9.38 -0.86
C ALA A 14 9.85 9.29 -1.95
N ILE A 15 9.51 8.07 -2.36
CA ILE A 15 8.46 7.80 -3.35
C ILE A 15 7.36 6.99 -2.67
N ALA A 16 6.16 7.58 -2.56
CA ALA A 16 4.98 6.91 -2.05
C ALA A 16 4.22 6.24 -3.20
N MET A 17 4.18 4.90 -3.21
CA MET A 17 3.43 4.12 -4.19
C MET A 17 2.01 3.84 -3.68
N PHE A 18 1.01 4.45 -4.31
CA PHE A 18 -0.40 4.28 -3.92
C PHE A 18 -1.09 3.22 -4.77
N ASN A 19 -1.89 2.37 -4.12
CA ASN A 19 -2.79 1.41 -4.73
C ASN A 19 -3.89 1.05 -3.72
N MET A 20 -4.99 0.44 -4.18
CA MET A 20 -6.05 -0.11 -3.31
C MET A 20 -5.50 -1.19 -2.36
N GLY A 21 -4.48 -1.93 -2.80
CA GLY A 21 -3.92 -3.04 -2.06
C GLY A 21 -4.75 -4.32 -2.21
N GLY A 22 -4.61 -5.22 -1.24
CA GLY A 22 -5.33 -6.49 -1.18
C GLY A 22 -4.82 -7.35 -0.03
N PRO A 23 -5.64 -8.30 0.46
CA PRO A 23 -5.26 -9.18 1.57
C PRO A 23 -4.15 -10.13 1.12
N SER A 24 -3.02 -10.14 1.82
CA SER A 24 -1.89 -11.02 1.49
C SER A 24 -2.18 -12.47 1.90
N THR A 25 -3.10 -12.66 2.84
CA THR A 25 -3.52 -13.96 3.36
C THR A 25 -5.04 -14.04 3.55
N LEU A 26 -5.61 -15.24 3.54
CA LEU A 26 -7.05 -15.45 3.75
C LEU A 26 -7.61 -14.79 5.04
N PRO A 27 -6.92 -14.85 6.20
CA PRO A 27 -7.41 -14.19 7.42
C PRO A 27 -7.55 -12.66 7.32
N GLU A 28 -6.80 -12.01 6.41
CA GLU A 28 -6.85 -10.56 6.20
C GLU A 28 -8.06 -10.12 5.35
N VAL A 29 -8.80 -11.05 4.74
CA VAL A 29 -9.91 -10.69 3.85
C VAL A 29 -10.98 -9.88 4.57
N GLN A 30 -11.30 -10.21 5.82
CA GLN A 30 -12.34 -9.48 6.57
C GLN A 30 -11.92 -8.05 6.88
N SER A 31 -10.67 -7.82 7.31
CA SER A 31 -10.18 -6.46 7.61
C SER A 31 -10.09 -5.63 6.34
N PHE A 32 -9.61 -6.22 5.23
CA PHE A 32 -9.60 -5.57 3.92
C PHE A 32 -11.00 -5.12 3.47
N LEU A 33 -12.00 -6.01 3.54
CA LEU A 33 -13.37 -5.66 3.15
C LEU A 33 -14.00 -4.64 4.10
N THR A 34 -13.70 -4.73 5.41
CA THR A 34 -14.19 -3.73 6.37
C THR A 34 -13.72 -2.35 5.97
N ASN A 35 -12.42 -2.17 5.72
CA ASN A 35 -11.85 -0.89 5.30
C ASN A 35 -12.49 -0.39 3.99
N LEU A 36 -12.67 -1.28 3.01
CA LEU A 36 -13.28 -0.94 1.71
C LEU A 36 -14.72 -0.45 1.86
N PHE A 37 -15.51 -1.09 2.71
CA PHE A 37 -16.92 -0.73 2.91
C PHE A 37 -17.12 0.40 3.92
N THR A 38 -16.15 0.71 4.77
CA THR A 38 -16.21 1.92 5.63
C THR A 38 -15.74 3.17 4.91
N ASP A 39 -15.12 3.05 3.74
CA ASP A 39 -14.60 4.20 2.98
C ASP A 39 -15.71 4.89 2.16
N PRO A 40 -16.09 6.14 2.50
CA PRO A 40 -17.14 6.87 1.78
C PRO A 40 -16.69 7.42 0.43
N GLU A 41 -15.38 7.56 0.20
CA GLU A 41 -14.84 7.99 -1.10
C GLU A 41 -14.83 6.83 -2.11
N LEU A 42 -14.66 5.59 -1.63
CA LEU A 42 -14.71 4.40 -2.48
C LEU A 42 -16.13 3.87 -2.70
N ILE A 43 -16.92 3.71 -1.63
CA ILE A 43 -18.27 3.14 -1.70
C ILE A 43 -19.23 4.02 -0.88
N PRO A 44 -19.89 5.02 -1.48
CA PRO A 44 -20.79 5.90 -0.73
C PRO A 44 -22.08 5.17 -0.34
N MET A 45 -22.20 4.76 0.93
CA MET A 45 -23.37 4.05 1.48
C MET A 45 -24.26 4.92 2.39
N GLY A 46 -23.94 6.21 2.50
CA GLY A 46 -24.73 7.18 3.25
C GLY A 46 -24.38 7.28 4.74
N PRO A 47 -25.20 7.98 5.54
CA PRO A 47 -24.81 8.45 6.88
C PRO A 47 -24.62 7.37 7.95
N VAL A 48 -24.99 6.12 7.67
CA VAL A 48 -24.84 4.97 8.59
C VAL A 48 -23.77 3.98 8.12
N GLN A 49 -22.90 4.39 7.21
CA GLN A 49 -21.89 3.56 6.57
C GLN A 49 -20.94 2.88 7.57
N ASP A 50 -20.57 3.55 8.67
CA ASP A 50 -19.71 2.96 9.70
C ASP A 50 -20.31 1.73 10.40
N TYR A 51 -21.63 1.58 10.36
CA TYR A 51 -22.34 0.41 10.91
C TYR A 51 -22.66 -0.62 9.83
N VAL A 52 -23.13 -0.14 8.66
CA VAL A 52 -23.52 -1.02 7.55
C VAL A 52 -22.30 -1.66 6.90
N GLY A 53 -21.19 -0.94 6.79
CA GLY A 53 -19.96 -1.39 6.14
C GLY A 53 -19.37 -2.65 6.77
N PRO A 54 -19.10 -2.67 8.10
CA PRO A 54 -18.63 -3.88 8.78
C PRO A 54 -19.61 -5.05 8.68
N TRP A 55 -20.93 -4.79 8.69
CA TRP A 55 -21.94 -5.84 8.50
C TRP A 55 -21.90 -6.44 7.10
N VAL A 56 -21.82 -5.60 6.05
CA VAL A 56 -21.69 -6.05 4.65
C VAL A 56 -20.37 -6.81 4.46
N ALA A 57 -19.28 -6.29 5.02
CA ALA A 57 -17.97 -6.95 4.98
C ALA A 57 -18.06 -8.36 5.58
N LYS A 58 -18.58 -8.50 6.81
CA LYS A 58 -18.76 -9.79 7.48
C LYS A 58 -19.60 -10.78 6.66
N ARG A 59 -20.67 -10.30 6.01
CA ARG A 59 -21.53 -11.13 5.15
C ARG A 59 -20.81 -11.59 3.87
N ARG A 60 -19.96 -10.75 3.29
CA ARG A 60 -19.23 -11.03 2.04
C ARG A 60 -17.94 -11.82 2.25
N THR A 61 -17.32 -11.74 3.42
CA THR A 61 -16.03 -12.39 3.73
C THR A 61 -15.96 -13.85 3.27
N PRO A 62 -16.93 -14.75 3.56
CA PRO A 62 -16.79 -16.17 3.19
C PRO A 62 -16.62 -16.37 1.69
N GLN A 63 -17.44 -15.69 0.87
CA GLN A 63 -17.36 -15.77 -0.58
C GLN A 63 -16.03 -15.24 -1.12
N ILE A 64 -15.52 -14.14 -0.55
CA ILE A 64 -14.25 -13.53 -1.00
C ILE A 64 -13.05 -14.36 -0.56
N VAL A 65 -13.11 -15.00 0.62
CA VAL A 65 -12.09 -15.97 1.06
C VAL A 65 -11.99 -17.12 0.06
N ASP A 66 -13.12 -17.68 -0.39
CA ASP A 66 -13.11 -18.76 -1.38
C ASP A 66 -12.48 -18.32 -2.71
N GLN A 67 -12.74 -17.08 -3.14
CA GLN A 67 -12.13 -16.51 -4.35
C GLN A 67 -10.61 -16.36 -4.21
N TYR A 68 -10.13 -15.84 -3.07
CA TYR A 68 -8.69 -15.74 -2.82
C TYR A 68 -8.05 -17.12 -2.68
N ALA A 69 -8.74 -18.11 -2.12
CA ALA A 69 -8.26 -19.48 -2.01
C ALA A 69 -8.04 -20.11 -3.40
N GLN A 70 -8.95 -19.86 -4.35
CA GLN A 70 -8.84 -20.35 -5.73
C GLN A 70 -7.62 -19.81 -6.49
N ILE A 71 -7.13 -18.62 -6.13
CA ILE A 71 -5.96 -18.00 -6.77
C ILE A 71 -4.64 -18.20 -5.99
N GLY A 72 -4.64 -19.03 -4.95
CA GLY A 72 -3.43 -19.37 -4.19
C GLY A 72 -3.35 -18.79 -2.78
N GLY A 73 -4.45 -18.27 -2.23
CA GLY A 73 -4.57 -17.94 -0.80
C GLY A 73 -4.38 -16.47 -0.44
N GLY A 74 -4.23 -15.57 -1.41
CA GLY A 74 -4.05 -14.13 -1.17
C GLY A 74 -3.69 -13.33 -2.42
N SER A 75 -3.66 -12.01 -2.27
CA SER A 75 -3.26 -11.07 -3.31
C SER A 75 -1.73 -10.96 -3.38
N PRO A 76 -1.11 -11.10 -4.56
CA PRO A 76 0.33 -10.92 -4.72
C PRO A 76 0.74 -9.43 -4.83
N ILE A 77 -0.20 -8.49 -4.66
CA ILE A 77 0.01 -7.07 -4.97
C ILE A 77 1.15 -6.45 -4.14
N LEU A 78 1.21 -6.72 -2.83
CA LEU A 78 2.25 -6.17 -1.96
C LEU A 78 3.64 -6.67 -2.38
N LYS A 79 3.75 -7.97 -2.70
CA LYS A 79 4.99 -8.57 -3.22
C LYS A 79 5.47 -7.85 -4.47
N TRP A 80 4.58 -7.65 -5.44
CA TRP A 80 4.95 -7.02 -6.71
C TRP A 80 5.25 -5.52 -6.57
N THR A 81 4.48 -4.80 -5.76
CA THR A 81 4.74 -3.38 -5.46
C THR A 81 6.11 -3.20 -4.82
N ASN A 82 6.52 -4.06 -3.89
CA ASN A 82 7.86 -4.00 -3.29
C ASN A 82 8.96 -4.26 -4.32
N ILE A 83 8.82 -5.29 -5.16
CA ILE A 83 9.80 -5.59 -6.22
C ILE A 83 9.92 -4.41 -7.21
N GLN A 84 8.79 -3.82 -7.58
CA GLN A 84 8.75 -2.64 -8.46
C GLN A 84 9.42 -1.44 -7.78
N GLY A 85 9.10 -1.18 -6.51
CA GLY A 85 9.66 -0.08 -5.73
C GLY A 85 11.17 -0.19 -5.56
N GLU A 86 11.67 -1.37 -5.18
CA GLU A 86 13.10 -1.62 -5.04
C GLU A 86 13.86 -1.40 -6.34
N ASN A 87 13.36 -1.93 -7.46
CA ASN A 87 14.01 -1.77 -8.76
C ASN A 87 13.91 -0.34 -9.29
N MET A 88 12.79 0.33 -9.05
CA MET A 88 12.61 1.75 -9.37
C MET A 88 13.63 2.61 -8.62
N CYS A 89 13.81 2.39 -7.32
CA CYS A 89 14.79 3.14 -6.52
C CYS A 89 16.23 2.93 -7.02
N LYS A 90 16.62 1.69 -7.35
CA LYS A 90 17.96 1.40 -7.94
C LYS A 90 18.21 2.20 -9.22
N ILE A 91 17.23 2.20 -10.13
CA ILE A 91 17.33 2.93 -11.39
C ILE A 91 17.37 4.45 -11.13
N LEU A 92 16.59 4.95 -10.18
CA LEU A 92 16.58 6.37 -9.84
C LEU A 92 17.89 6.84 -9.19
N ASP A 93 18.55 5.99 -8.41
CA ASP A 93 19.87 6.31 -7.87
C ASP A 93 20.92 6.44 -8.99
N GLU A 94 20.77 5.71 -10.10
CA GLU A 94 21.62 5.84 -11.28
C GLU A 94 21.28 7.10 -12.11
N ILE A 95 19.99 7.40 -12.31
CA ILE A 95 19.54 8.53 -13.15
C ILE A 95 19.64 9.88 -12.41
N ARG A 96 19.42 9.88 -11.09
CA ARG A 96 19.40 11.05 -10.21
C ARG A 96 20.24 10.81 -8.95
N PRO A 97 21.58 10.75 -9.07
CA PRO A 97 22.46 10.52 -7.92
C PRO A 97 22.29 11.56 -6.80
N GLU A 98 21.86 12.78 -7.14
CA GLU A 98 21.59 13.87 -6.19
C GLU A 98 20.32 13.67 -5.35
N ALA A 99 19.44 12.74 -5.75
CA ALA A 99 18.27 12.31 -5.00
C ALA A 99 18.56 11.10 -4.11
N SER A 100 19.67 10.39 -4.39
CA SER A 100 20.12 9.22 -3.66
C SER A 100 20.73 9.60 -2.31
N GLN A 101 20.43 8.79 -1.30
CA GLN A 101 21.06 8.84 0.01
C GLN A 101 22.01 7.65 0.09
N LEU A 102 23.09 7.65 -0.70
CA LEU A 102 24.05 6.56 -0.61
C LEU A 102 24.78 6.63 0.76
N ARG A 103 24.22 5.83 1.68
CA ARG A 103 24.55 5.55 3.09
C ARG A 103 24.08 6.57 4.14
#